data_AF-A0A3M8B770-F1
#
_entry.id   AF-A0A3M8B770-F1
#
_cell.length_a   1.000
_cell.length_b   1.000
_cell.length_c   1.000
_cell.angle_alpha   90.00
_cell.angle_beta   90.00
_cell.angle_gamma   90.00
#
_symmetry.space_group_name_H-M   'P 1'
#
loop_
_entity.id
_entity.type
_entity.pdbx_description
1 polymer ?
#
loop_
_entity_poly.entity_id
_entity_poly.type
_entity_poly.pdbx_seq_one_letter_code
_entity_poly.pdbx_strand_id
1 'polypeptide(L)'
;MPVKGQKFTSYTTEFKLKAVNMYLEEGMGYNRVTKELNLISSSYIRRWVKNYREHGIEGLTERRGKAARLSNEKPHPERKG
;
A
#
# COMPACT_ATOMS: atom_id res chain seq x y z
N MET A 1 1.67 -23.20 -20.11
CA MET A 1 1.79 -23.54 -18.67
C MET A 1 1.23 -22.40 -17.84
N PRO A 2 0.04 -22.50 -17.23
CA PRO A 2 -0.48 -21.49 -16.31
C PRO A 2 0.09 -21.72 -14.91
N VAL A 3 0.80 -20.73 -14.34
CA VAL A 3 1.19 -20.77 -12.93
C VAL A 3 -0.07 -20.64 -12.06
N LYS A 4 -0.54 -21.77 -11.54
CA LYS A 4 -1.65 -21.89 -10.60
C LYS A 4 -1.39 -21.02 -9.37
N GLY A 5 -2.37 -20.18 -9.04
CA GLY A 5 -2.49 -19.57 -7.71
C GLY A 5 -1.45 -18.49 -7.44
N GLN A 6 -1.56 -17.34 -8.11
CA GLN A 6 -1.01 -16.11 -7.56
C GLN A 6 -1.90 -15.71 -6.36
N LYS A 7 -1.66 -16.39 -5.24
CA LYS A 7 -2.04 -15.90 -3.92
C LYS A 7 -1.48 -14.49 -3.86
N PHE A 8 -2.35 -13.48 -3.88
CA PHE A 8 -1.96 -12.15 -3.47
C PHE A 8 -1.51 -12.30 -2.02
N THR A 9 -0.22 -12.57 -1.82
CA THR A 9 0.43 -12.54 -0.52
C THR A 9 0.20 -11.12 -0.04
N SER A 10 -0.84 -10.95 0.77
CA SER A 10 -1.09 -9.70 1.44
C SER A 10 0.19 -9.41 2.20
N TYR A 11 0.90 -8.37 1.78
CA TYR A 11 2.09 -7.94 2.47
C TYR A 11 1.62 -7.45 3.84
N THR A 12 2.13 -8.08 4.91
CA THR A 12 1.80 -7.68 6.27
C THR A 12 2.19 -6.24 6.50
N THR A 13 1.51 -5.56 7.42
CA THR A 13 1.83 -4.18 7.79
C THR A 13 3.30 -4.04 8.16
N GLU A 14 3.85 -5.02 8.88
CA GLU A 14 5.25 -5.07 9.27
C GLU A 14 6.21 -5.16 8.07
N PHE A 15 5.87 -5.97 7.06
CA PHE A 15 6.65 -6.05 5.83
C PHE A 15 6.63 -4.73 5.05
N LYS A 16 5.46 -4.10 4.94
CA LYS A 16 5.32 -2.79 4.30
C LYS A 16 6.08 -1.70 5.07
N LEU A 17 6.02 -1.75 6.40
CA LEU A 17 6.72 -0.83 7.28
C LEU A 17 8.23 -0.96 7.10
N LYS A 18 8.76 -2.19 7.06
CA LYS A 18 10.17 -2.45 6.78
C LYS A 18 10.60 -1.81 5.45
N ALA A 19 9.80 -1.95 4.39
CA ALA A 19 10.09 -1.31 3.09
C ALA A 19 10.14 0.22 3.16
N VAL A 20 9.22 0.83 3.90
CA VAL A 20 9.18 2.28 4.08
C VAL A 20 10.35 2.75 4.94
N ASN A 21 10.72 2.00 5.98
CA ASN A 21 11.83 2.33 6.86
C ASN A 21 13.17 2.29 6.12
N MET A 22 13.44 1.26 5.32
CA MET A 22 14.66 1.20 4.51
C MET A 22 14.75 2.36 3.49
N TYR A 23 13.60 2.85 3.01
CA TYR A 23 13.58 4.05 2.18
C TYR A 23 13.84 5.34 2.98
N LEU A 24 13.23 5.50 4.16
CA LEU A 24 13.28 6.74 4.94
C LEU A 24 14.52 6.86 5.84
N GLU A 25 14.94 5.78 6.49
CA GLU A 25 16.07 5.73 7.42
C GLU A 25 17.39 5.49 6.69
N GLU A 26 17.45 4.50 5.81
CA GLU A 26 18.68 4.18 5.07
C GLU A 26 18.85 5.02 3.80
N GLY A 27 17.84 5.83 3.45
CA GLY A 27 17.85 6.68 2.25
C GLY A 27 17.96 5.87 0.96
N MET A 28 17.59 4.59 0.98
CA MET A 28 17.74 3.72 -0.18
C MET A 28 16.76 4.08 -1.28
N GLY A 29 17.22 4.12 -2.53
CA GLY A 29 16.35 4.31 -3.69
C GLY A 29 15.36 3.14 -3.86
N TYR A 30 14.20 3.41 -4.44
CA TYR A 30 13.14 2.41 -4.61
C TYR A 30 13.62 1.09 -5.23
N ASN A 31 14.52 1.15 -6.22
CA ASN A 31 15.07 -0.05 -6.87
C ASN A 31 15.95 -0.92 -5.95
N ARG A 32 16.65 -0.32 -4.98
CA ARG A 32 17.43 -1.08 -4.00
C ARG A 32 16.51 -1.79 -3.03
N VAL A 33 15.57 -1.04 -2.46
CA VAL A 33 14.57 -1.60 -1.53
C VAL A 33 13.74 -2.71 -2.19
N THR A 34 13.40 -2.60 -3.48
CA THR A 34 12.72 -3.70 -4.20
C THR A 34 13.59 -4.94 -4.33
N LYS A 35 14.89 -4.79 -4.60
CA LYS A 35 15.80 -5.94 -4.74
C LYS A 35 15.97 -6.64 -3.39
N GLU A 36 16.13 -5.87 -2.32
CA GLU A 36 16.31 -6.38 -0.96
C GLU A 36 15.08 -7.12 -0.44
N LEU A 37 13.89 -6.58 -0.72
CA LEU A 37 12.62 -7.20 -0.33
C LEU A 37 12.05 -8.17 -1.38
N ASN A 38 12.79 -8.43 -2.46
CA ASN A 38 12.34 -9.26 -3.58
C ASN A 38 10.95 -8.86 -4.12
N LEU A 39 10.70 -7.54 -4.18
CA LEU A 39 9.46 -6.97 -4.68
C LEU A 39 9.46 -6.91 -6.20
N ILE A 40 8.30 -7.24 -6.78
CA ILE A 40 8.09 -7.25 -8.23
C ILE A 40 8.11 -5.83 -8.80
N SER A 41 7.73 -4.82 -8.02
CA SER A 41 7.67 -3.44 -8.51
C SER A 41 7.97 -2.40 -7.43
N SER A 42 8.72 -1.36 -7.81
CA SER A 42 8.98 -0.17 -6.99
C SER A 42 7.71 0.67 -6.74
N SER A 43 6.68 0.45 -7.55
CA SER A 43 5.35 1.06 -7.39
C SER A 43 4.71 0.73 -6.04
N TYR A 44 4.96 -0.48 -5.49
CA TYR A 44 4.47 -0.86 -4.17
C TYR A 44 5.06 0.02 -3.08
N ILE A 45 6.38 0.22 -3.11
CA ILE A 45 7.10 1.04 -2.14
C ILE A 45 6.64 2.49 -2.22
N ARG A 46 6.50 3.04 -3.44
CA ARG A 46 6.01 4.41 -3.62
C ARG A 46 4.62 4.62 -3.00
N ARG A 47 3.72 3.65 -3.18
CA ARG A 47 2.39 3.67 -2.57
C ARG A 47 2.46 3.57 -1.05
N TRP A 48 3.28 2.67 -0.51
CA TRP A 48 3.45 2.51 0.93
C TRP A 48 4.06 3.75 1.57
N VAL A 49 5.12 4.31 1.00
CA VAL A 49 5.75 5.56 1.48
C VAL A 49 4.75 6.72 1.44
N LYS A 50 3.96 6.86 0.36
CA LYS A 50 2.92 7.88 0.28
C LYS A 50 1.90 7.70 1.40
N ASN A 51 1.31 6.51 1.51
CA ASN A 51 0.32 6.22 2.54
C ASN A 51 0.88 6.41 3.96
N TYR A 52 2.14 6.05 4.19
CA TYR A 52 2.81 6.23 5.47
C TYR A 52 3.05 7.71 5.80
N ARG A 53 3.36 8.54 4.80
CA ARG A 53 3.49 9.99 5.01
C ARG A 53 2.16 10.67 5.33
N GLU A 54 1.06 10.21 4.76
CA GLU A 54 -0.27 10.83 4.97
C GLU A 54 -1.02 10.28 6.19
N HIS A 55 -0.83 8.99 6.51
CA HIS A 55 -1.60 8.30 7.55
C HIS A 55 -0.72 7.52 8.54
N GLY A 56 0.61 7.61 8.46
CA GLY A 56 1.51 6.83 9.30
C GLY A 56 1.35 5.31 9.10
N ILE A 57 1.53 4.55 10.17
CA ILE A 57 1.40 3.09 10.17
C ILE A 57 -0.02 2.66 9.75
N GLU A 58 -1.04 3.49 10.02
CA GLU A 58 -2.43 3.24 9.60
C GLU A 58 -2.61 3.24 8.07
N GLY A 59 -1.72 3.92 7.34
CA GLY A 59 -1.70 3.88 5.87
C GLY A 59 -1.18 2.58 5.28
N LEU A 60 -0.42 1.80 6.06
CA LEU A 60 0.21 0.54 5.64
C LEU A 60 -0.62 -0.69 5.99
N THR A 61 -1.48 -0.59 7.00
CA THR A 61 -2.43 -1.65 7.33
C THR A 61 -3.42 -1.86 6.19
N GLU A 62 -3.43 -3.08 5.66
CA GLU A 62 -4.38 -3.47 4.63
C GLU A 62 -5.78 -3.49 5.27
N ARG A 63 -6.63 -2.52 4.93
CA ARG A 63 -8.07 -2.59 5.24
C ARG A 63 -8.73 -3.69 4.39
N ARG A 64 -8.28 -4.94 4.50
CA ARG A 64 -9.03 -6.08 3.97
C ARG A 64 -10.24 -6.28 4.88
N GLY A 65 -11.39 -5.75 4.46
CA GLY A 65 -12.67 -6.37 4.76
C GLY A 65 -13.57 -5.80 5.86
N LYS A 66 -13.54 -4.50 6.18
CA LYS A 66 -14.62 -3.89 7.02
C LYS A 66 -15.17 -2.52 6.58
N ALA A 67 -14.80 -2.02 5.39
CA ALA A 67 -15.33 -0.74 4.88
C ALA A 67 -16.16 -0.85 3.59
N ALA A 68 -16.49 -2.06 3.12
CA ALA A 68 -17.47 -2.24 2.05
C ALA A 68 -18.93 -2.32 2.56
N ARG A 69 -19.19 -2.00 3.84
CA ARG A 69 -20.54 -2.07 4.44
C ARG A 69 -20.95 -0.86 5.30
N LEU A 70 -20.12 0.19 5.43
CA LEU A 70 -20.45 1.39 6.23
C LEU A 70 -19.84 2.66 5.61
N SER A 71 -20.46 3.16 4.55
CA SER A 71 -20.56 4.60 4.24
C SER A 71 -21.71 4.77 3.25
N ASN A 72 -22.90 4.54 3.78
CA ASN A 72 -24.11 5.13 3.24
C ASN A 72 -24.00 6.65 3.41
N GLU A 73 -24.22 7.41 2.32
CA GLU A 73 -24.58 8.85 2.30
C GLU A 73 -23.47 9.86 2.72
N LYS A 74 -23.09 10.92 1.97
CA LYS A 74 -23.83 11.94 1.18
C LYS A 74 -22.79 12.88 0.49
N PRO A 75 -23.19 13.88 -0.32
CA PRO A 75 -24.03 13.84 -1.51
C PRO A 75 -23.21 14.31 -2.74
N HIS A 76 -23.68 13.97 -3.94
CA HIS A 76 -23.19 14.58 -5.18
C HIS A 76 -23.63 16.06 -5.20
N PRO A 77 -22.73 17.04 -5.37
CA PRO A 77 -23.15 18.44 -5.46
C PRO A 77 -24.00 18.65 -6.70
N GLU A 78 -25.24 19.04 -6.46
CA GLU A 78 -26.20 19.55 -7.43
C GLU A 78 -25.52 20.54 -8.39
N ARG A 79 -25.38 20.19 -9.67
CA ARG A 79 -25.17 21.16 -10.72
C ARG A 79 -26.51 21.42 -11.40
N LYS A 80 -27.04 22.60 -11.09
CA LYS A 80 -28.17 23.26 -11.76
C LYS A 80 -27.97 23.27 -13.28
N GLY A 81 -29.07 23.07 -14.00
CA GLY A 81 -29.24 23.31 -15.43
C GLY A 81 -30.72 23.25 -15.76
#